data_AF-A0A3N6AXU0-F1
#
_entry.id   AF-A0A3N6AXU0-F1
#
_cell.length_a   1.000
_cell.length_b   1.000
_cell.length_c   1.000
_cell.angle_alpha   90.00
_cell.angle_beta   90.00
_cell.angle_gamma   90.00
#
_symmetry.space_group_name_H-M   'P 1'
#
loop_
_entity.id
_entity.type
_entity.pdbx_description
1 polymer ?
#
loop_
_entity_poly.entity_id
_entity_poly.type
_entity_poly.pdbx_seq_one_letter_code
_entity_poly.pdbx_strand_id
1 'polypeptide(L)'
;MPERIGRCVAGILFVMIGFITLGQTLALGQGGRKHDDRERGDPGLDRRLAEVLAAAGFTGRVESRLEVRLRRPLDPALADLGRLLFFDKILGLHEDNSCAGCHSPAFGFGDSQPMAIGVDNSDVVGPNRRGPRNRRRAPLVANTIFYPALMWTPRFVALSGDPFDPSLGFQFPPPENVIFGEPTLLAAQGSLPSTELVEMAGFTGITENPGPFGPRHFQFDDGRGQPLPAPDATGVHNFPIQAAVDARLNAIPAYLEKFGEVFNGGVPLPAGGITISMRRRAIAEFQTSLTAANAPLDQFARGTSDAMTTGQKRGALLFFGRAGCVRCHA
;
A
#
# COMPACT_ATOMS: atom_id res chain seq x y z
N MET A 1 31.97 -49.42 -23.95
CA MET A 1 31.70 -50.69 -23.22
C MET A 1 31.35 -50.30 -21.79
N PRO A 2 30.26 -50.77 -21.16
CA PRO A 2 29.29 -51.83 -21.51
C PRO A 2 27.86 -51.25 -21.75
N GLU A 3 26.90 -51.75 -22.56
CA GLU A 3 26.28 -53.07 -22.81
C GLU A 3 25.66 -53.68 -21.52
N ARG A 4 24.33 -53.76 -21.30
CA ARG A 4 23.36 -54.62 -22.01
C ARG A 4 21.91 -54.48 -21.46
N ILE A 5 20.94 -54.47 -22.39
CA ILE A 5 19.70 -55.30 -22.48
C ILE A 5 18.63 -55.13 -21.37
N GLY A 6 17.32 -54.95 -21.61
CA GLY A 6 16.48 -54.91 -22.82
C GLY A 6 15.06 -55.48 -22.55
N ARG A 7 14.07 -55.01 -23.33
CA ARG A 7 12.74 -55.62 -23.68
C ARG A 7 11.62 -55.58 -22.61
N CYS A 8 10.30 -55.44 -22.87
CA CYS A 8 9.37 -55.48 -24.04
C CYS A 8 8.02 -54.85 -23.54
N VAL A 9 7.35 -53.91 -24.21
CA VAL A 9 6.25 -54.00 -25.22
C VAL A 9 4.91 -54.62 -24.77
N ALA A 10 3.82 -53.88 -25.08
CA ALA A 10 2.37 -54.19 -25.13
C ALA A 10 1.64 -54.27 -23.77
N GLY A 11 0.56 -53.55 -23.47
CA GLY A 11 -0.56 -53.08 -24.29
C GLY A 11 -1.79 -53.93 -23.96
N ILE A 12 -2.86 -53.37 -23.38
CA ILE A 12 -4.30 -53.76 -23.50
C ILE A 12 -5.17 -52.93 -22.53
N LEU A 13 -6.39 -52.68 -23.01
CA LEU A 13 -7.47 -51.79 -22.61
C LEU A 13 -8.53 -52.51 -21.74
N PHE A 14 -9.42 -51.72 -21.08
CA PHE A 14 -10.68 -52.09 -20.37
C PHE A 14 -10.51 -52.75 -18.97
N VAL A 15 -11.26 -52.43 -17.90
CA VAL A 15 -12.73 -52.31 -17.74
C VAL A 15 -13.09 -51.40 -16.54
N MET A 16 -14.14 -50.57 -16.70
CA MET A 16 -14.88 -49.89 -15.63
C MET A 16 -15.77 -50.88 -14.87
N ILE A 17 -15.65 -50.97 -13.54
CA ILE A 17 -16.68 -51.57 -12.67
C ILE A 17 -16.90 -50.65 -11.46
N GLY A 18 -18.12 -50.12 -11.38
CA GLY A 18 -18.60 -49.38 -10.23
C GLY A 18 -18.90 -50.30 -9.05
N PHE A 19 -18.64 -49.81 -7.85
CA PHE A 19 -19.18 -50.36 -6.61
C PHE A 19 -19.99 -49.29 -5.88
N ILE A 20 -21.29 -49.53 -5.84
CA ILE A 20 -22.26 -48.86 -4.96
C ILE A 20 -22.08 -49.50 -3.58
N THR A 21 -21.67 -48.71 -2.59
CA THR A 21 -21.78 -49.12 -1.18
C THR A 21 -22.84 -48.28 -0.49
N LEU A 22 -23.96 -48.93 -0.16
CA LEU A 22 -25.01 -48.45 0.72
C LEU A 22 -24.51 -48.59 2.17
N GLY A 23 -24.35 -47.47 2.88
CA GLY A 23 -23.99 -47.45 4.30
C GLY A 23 -24.83 -46.42 5.04
N GLN A 24 -25.90 -46.88 5.69
CA GLN A 24 -26.64 -46.10 6.68
C GLN A 24 -25.84 -46.01 7.97
N THR A 25 -25.60 -44.81 8.48
CA THR A 25 -25.44 -44.58 9.93
C THR A 25 -25.72 -43.12 10.31
N LEU A 26 -26.79 -42.97 11.10
CA LEU A 26 -26.93 -42.11 12.28
C LEU A 26 -26.76 -40.59 12.11
N ALA A 27 -27.91 -39.93 11.99
CA ALA A 27 -28.08 -38.52 12.32
C ALA A 27 -27.75 -38.27 13.80
N LEU A 28 -26.54 -37.76 14.05
CA LEU A 28 -26.25 -37.01 15.27
C LEU A 28 -26.47 -35.53 14.96
N GLY A 29 -27.55 -35.00 15.54
CA GLY A 29 -27.85 -33.58 15.49
C GLY A 29 -26.74 -32.76 16.11
N GLN A 30 -26.07 -31.97 15.29
CA GLN A 30 -25.52 -30.69 15.71
C GLN A 30 -26.14 -29.61 14.84
N GLY A 31 -27.22 -29.04 15.37
CA GLY A 31 -27.84 -27.84 14.87
C GLY A 31 -26.89 -26.65 15.03
N GLY A 32 -25.98 -26.48 14.09
CA GLY A 32 -25.36 -25.19 13.82
C GLY A 32 -26.25 -24.45 12.82
N ARG A 33 -27.32 -23.78 13.29
CA ARG A 33 -27.98 -22.75 12.49
C ARG A 33 -26.91 -21.72 12.13
N LYS A 34 -26.47 -21.67 10.87
CA LYS A 34 -26.06 -20.40 10.28
C LYS A 34 -27.32 -19.54 10.29
N HIS A 35 -27.49 -18.77 11.35
CA HIS A 35 -28.46 -17.68 11.42
C HIS A 35 -28.02 -16.67 10.35
N ASP A 36 -28.52 -16.81 9.13
CA ASP A 36 -28.59 -15.71 8.18
C ASP A 36 -29.63 -14.74 8.74
N ASP A 37 -29.22 -13.92 9.71
CA ASP A 37 -30.04 -12.87 10.36
C ASP A 37 -30.29 -11.69 9.41
N ARG A 38 -30.59 -11.99 8.14
CA ARG A 38 -31.28 -11.07 7.24
C ARG A 38 -32.78 -11.11 7.59
N GLU A 39 -33.08 -10.91 8.87
CA GLU A 39 -34.43 -10.57 9.29
C GLU A 39 -34.82 -9.30 8.51
N ARG A 40 -35.99 -9.35 7.87
CA ARG A 40 -36.64 -8.22 7.19
C ARG A 40 -36.45 -6.97 8.07
N GLY A 41 -35.65 -6.02 7.58
CA GLY A 41 -35.05 -4.97 8.38
C GLY A 41 -36.04 -4.27 9.30
N ASP A 42 -35.69 -4.14 10.59
CA ASP A 42 -36.43 -3.32 11.56
C ASP A 42 -36.45 -1.87 11.05
N PRO A 43 -37.61 -1.34 10.57
CA PRO A 43 -37.67 -0.01 9.98
C PRO A 43 -37.32 1.09 11.00
N GLY A 44 -37.50 0.82 12.29
CA GLY A 44 -37.10 1.71 13.36
C GLY A 44 -35.57 1.78 13.51
N LEU A 45 -34.89 0.65 13.34
CA LEU A 45 -33.42 0.57 13.38
C LEU A 45 -32.80 1.30 12.19
N ASP A 46 -33.34 1.10 11.00
CA ASP A 46 -32.83 1.70 9.76
C ASP A 46 -32.94 3.22 9.78
N ARG A 47 -34.11 3.73 10.20
CA ARG A 47 -34.33 5.17 10.35
C ARG A 47 -33.34 5.79 11.34
N ARG A 48 -33.17 5.19 12.52
CA ARG A 48 -32.23 5.68 13.54
C ARG A 48 -30.78 5.67 13.03
N LEU A 49 -30.39 4.63 12.29
CA LEU A 49 -29.04 4.55 11.73
C LEU A 49 -28.83 5.64 10.66
N ALA A 50 -29.79 5.83 9.76
CA ALA A 50 -29.73 6.90 8.77
C ALA A 50 -29.62 8.29 9.41
N GLU A 51 -30.35 8.55 10.50
CA GLU A 51 -30.29 9.81 11.26
C GLU A 51 -28.89 10.07 11.85
N VAL A 52 -28.25 9.06 12.48
CA VAL A 52 -26.90 9.26 13.06
C VAL A 52 -25.81 9.38 12.00
N LEU A 53 -25.94 8.68 10.86
CA LEU A 53 -25.01 8.82 9.74
C LEU A 53 -25.11 10.21 9.12
N ALA A 54 -26.33 10.72 8.93
CA ALA A 54 -26.56 12.08 8.44
C ALA A 54 -26.00 13.13 9.41
N ALA A 55 -26.22 12.96 10.72
CA ALA A 55 -25.68 13.87 11.74
C ALA A 55 -24.14 13.88 11.77
N ALA A 56 -23.50 12.74 11.45
CA ALA A 56 -22.05 12.63 11.33
C ALA A 56 -21.50 13.07 9.95
N GLY A 57 -22.36 13.45 9.01
CA GLY A 57 -21.95 13.77 7.63
C GLY A 57 -21.46 12.55 6.83
N PHE A 58 -21.72 11.33 7.31
CA PHE A 58 -21.33 10.11 6.62
C PHE A 58 -22.28 9.84 5.45
N THR A 59 -21.79 10.03 4.23
CA THR A 59 -22.60 9.92 3.00
C THR A 59 -22.45 8.59 2.27
N GLY A 60 -21.41 7.81 2.59
CA GLY A 60 -21.00 6.64 1.78
C GLY A 60 -20.59 7.03 0.34
N ARG A 61 -20.19 8.28 0.10
CA ARG A 61 -19.89 8.82 -1.25
C ARG A 61 -18.52 9.49 -1.34
N VAL A 62 -17.55 9.05 -0.52
CA VAL A 62 -16.21 9.65 -0.53
C VAL A 62 -15.50 9.45 -1.87
N GLU A 63 -15.60 8.27 -2.47
CA GLU A 63 -15.01 7.94 -3.77
C GLU A 63 -15.59 8.79 -4.91
N SER A 64 -16.90 9.08 -4.90
CA SER A 64 -17.50 9.92 -5.95
C SER A 64 -17.03 11.37 -5.93
N ARG A 65 -16.31 11.79 -4.87
CA ARG A 65 -15.70 13.12 -4.77
C ARG A 65 -14.24 13.12 -5.19
N LEU A 66 -13.64 11.96 -5.44
CA LEU A 66 -12.20 11.83 -5.66
C LEU A 66 -11.72 12.66 -6.86
N GLU A 67 -12.28 12.44 -8.04
CA GLU A 67 -11.86 13.16 -9.26
C GLU A 67 -12.16 14.66 -9.19
N VAL A 68 -13.26 15.04 -8.52
CA VAL A 68 -13.59 16.46 -8.26
C VAL A 68 -12.52 17.10 -7.38
N ARG A 69 -12.05 16.41 -6.33
CA ARG A 69 -10.98 16.90 -5.46
C ARG A 69 -9.62 16.89 -6.14
N LEU A 70 -9.33 15.90 -6.99
CA LEU A 70 -8.14 15.86 -7.85
C LEU A 70 -8.16 16.94 -8.94
N ARG A 71 -9.34 17.48 -9.28
CA ARG A 71 -9.59 18.40 -10.41
C ARG A 71 -9.20 17.81 -11.76
N ARG A 72 -9.23 16.48 -11.86
CA ARG A 72 -8.99 15.69 -13.08
C ARG A 72 -9.49 14.26 -12.85
N PRO A 73 -9.76 13.49 -13.93
CA PRO A 73 -9.98 12.07 -13.78
C PRO A 73 -8.75 11.35 -13.24
N LEU A 74 -8.97 10.20 -12.60
CA LEU A 74 -7.89 9.26 -12.29
C LEU A 74 -7.27 8.78 -13.61
N ASP A 75 -5.95 8.75 -13.69
CA ASP A 75 -5.20 8.35 -14.87
C ASP A 75 -4.74 6.89 -14.72
N PRO A 76 -5.34 5.93 -15.47
CA PRO A 76 -4.97 4.53 -15.37
C PRO A 76 -3.53 4.24 -15.82
N ALA A 77 -2.98 5.00 -16.77
CA ALA A 77 -1.62 4.80 -17.25
C ALA A 77 -0.60 5.27 -16.22
N LEU A 78 -0.85 6.43 -15.59
CA LEU A 78 -0.04 6.90 -14.47
C LEU A 78 -0.15 5.97 -13.25
N ALA A 79 -1.35 5.43 -12.98
CA ALA A 79 -1.55 4.43 -11.93
C ALA A 79 -0.80 3.12 -12.21
N ASP A 80 -0.75 2.65 -13.46
CA ASP A 80 0.02 1.45 -13.81
C ASP A 80 1.53 1.68 -13.70
N LEU A 81 2.03 2.84 -14.13
CA LEU A 81 3.43 3.22 -13.89
C LEU A 81 3.74 3.23 -12.39
N GLY A 82 2.85 3.81 -11.59
CA GLY A 82 2.94 3.80 -10.13
C GLY A 82 2.93 2.39 -9.53
N ARG A 83 2.08 1.50 -10.07
CA ARG A 83 2.02 0.09 -9.69
C ARG A 83 3.37 -0.58 -9.96
N LEU A 84 3.95 -0.40 -11.14
CA LEU A 84 5.26 -0.96 -11.47
C LEU A 84 6.31 -0.52 -10.43
N LEU A 85 6.39 0.78 -10.15
CA LEU A 85 7.31 1.32 -9.15
C LEU A 85 7.05 0.79 -7.73
N PHE A 86 5.78 0.62 -7.34
CA PHE A 86 5.40 0.15 -6.01
C PHE A 86 5.87 -1.28 -5.70
N PHE A 87 5.93 -2.14 -6.73
CA PHE A 87 6.39 -3.52 -6.60
C PHE A 87 7.87 -3.71 -6.96
N ASP A 88 8.52 -2.71 -7.54
CA ASP A 88 9.93 -2.78 -7.95
C ASP A 88 10.88 -2.35 -6.82
N LYS A 89 12.01 -3.07 -6.69
CA LYS A 89 13.08 -2.80 -5.73
C LYS A 89 14.04 -1.71 -6.21
N ILE A 90 13.91 -1.26 -7.46
CA ILE A 90 14.73 -0.20 -8.07
C ILE A 90 14.73 1.10 -7.25
N LEU A 91 13.71 1.31 -6.42
CA LEU A 91 13.57 2.48 -5.55
C LEU A 91 14.36 2.40 -4.24
N GLY A 92 14.95 1.26 -3.90
CA GLY A 92 15.77 1.06 -2.70
C GLY A 92 17.21 0.72 -3.08
N LEU A 93 18.19 1.45 -2.53
CA LEU A 93 19.61 1.23 -2.85
C LEU A 93 20.12 -0.13 -2.35
N HIS A 94 19.44 -0.74 -1.37
CA HIS A 94 19.75 -2.09 -0.87
C HIS A 94 19.32 -3.23 -1.80
N GLU A 95 18.39 -2.97 -2.74
CA GLU A 95 17.95 -3.92 -3.77
C GLU A 95 17.29 -5.22 -3.25
N ASP A 96 16.61 -5.19 -2.10
CA ASP A 96 15.89 -6.35 -1.55
C ASP A 96 14.44 -6.06 -1.16
N ASN A 97 14.05 -4.79 -1.02
CA ASN A 97 12.71 -4.39 -0.62
C ASN A 97 12.06 -3.41 -1.62
N SER A 98 10.72 -3.44 -1.67
CA SER A 98 9.87 -2.48 -2.39
C SER A 98 8.75 -1.98 -1.48
N CYS A 99 7.93 -1.04 -1.94
CA CYS A 99 6.78 -0.56 -1.16
C CYS A 99 5.86 -1.72 -0.77
N ALA A 100 5.66 -2.67 -1.67
CA ALA A 100 4.82 -3.85 -1.47
C ALA A 100 5.32 -4.83 -0.40
N GLY A 101 6.61 -4.77 -0.01
CA GLY A 101 7.13 -5.60 1.07
C GLY A 101 6.44 -5.27 2.41
N CYS A 102 6.30 -3.98 2.71
CA CYS A 102 5.62 -3.49 3.92
C CYS A 102 4.12 -3.22 3.70
N HIS A 103 3.70 -2.95 2.46
CA HIS A 103 2.32 -2.61 2.10
C HIS A 103 1.75 -3.64 1.11
N SER A 104 1.68 -4.89 1.55
CA SER A 104 1.37 -6.03 0.67
C SER A 104 -0.14 -6.15 0.37
N PRO A 105 -0.54 -6.39 -0.88
CA PRO A 105 -1.95 -6.67 -1.23
C PRO A 105 -2.55 -7.83 -0.43
N ALA A 106 -1.76 -8.85 -0.08
CA ALA A 106 -2.19 -10.01 0.71
C ALA A 106 -2.66 -9.63 2.12
N PHE A 107 -2.28 -8.45 2.60
CA PHE A 107 -2.66 -7.90 3.91
C PHE A 107 -3.41 -6.56 3.75
N GLY A 108 -4.17 -6.42 2.66
CA GLY A 108 -5.00 -5.24 2.41
C GLY A 108 -4.18 -3.97 2.09
N PHE A 109 -2.95 -4.13 1.62
CA PHE A 109 -1.96 -3.05 1.49
C PHE A 109 -1.49 -2.44 2.81
N GLY A 110 -1.55 -3.24 3.89
CA GLY A 110 -0.89 -2.96 5.16
C GLY A 110 0.21 -3.98 5.44
N ASP A 111 0.78 -3.88 6.64
CA ASP A 111 1.84 -4.80 7.08
C ASP A 111 1.28 -5.96 7.91
N SER A 112 1.80 -7.15 7.64
CA SER A 112 1.69 -8.36 8.47
C SER A 112 2.49 -8.30 9.78
N GLN A 113 3.50 -7.43 9.87
CA GLN A 113 4.36 -7.25 11.03
C GLN A 113 3.81 -6.15 11.95
N PRO A 114 3.99 -6.27 13.28
CA PRO A 114 3.65 -5.20 14.22
C PRO A 114 4.63 -4.02 14.17
N MET A 115 5.87 -4.26 13.75
CA MET A 115 6.87 -3.25 13.42
C MET A 115 7.45 -3.60 12.06
N ALA A 116 7.43 -2.66 11.12
CA ALA A 116 7.86 -2.90 9.76
C ALA A 116 9.34 -3.30 9.71
N ILE A 117 9.67 -4.17 8.74
CA ILE A 117 11.04 -4.56 8.42
C ILE A 117 11.21 -4.26 6.93
N GLY A 118 12.04 -3.28 6.62
CA GLY A 118 12.25 -2.84 5.25
C GLY A 118 13.36 -3.63 4.58
N VAL A 119 14.59 -3.21 4.83
CA VAL A 119 15.82 -3.85 4.34
C VAL A 119 16.16 -5.13 5.12
N ASP A 120 17.09 -5.90 4.57
CA ASP A 120 17.50 -7.26 4.95
C ASP A 120 16.38 -8.29 4.91
N ASN A 121 15.24 -7.95 4.29
CA ASN A 121 14.08 -8.82 4.29
C ASN A 121 14.22 -10.01 3.33
N SER A 122 15.31 -10.06 2.56
CA SER A 122 15.66 -11.18 1.67
C SER A 122 14.52 -11.57 0.72
N ASP A 123 13.82 -10.58 0.17
CA ASP A 123 12.69 -10.72 -0.75
C ASP A 123 11.46 -11.42 -0.13
N VAL A 124 11.45 -11.61 1.18
CA VAL A 124 10.33 -12.20 1.89
C VAL A 124 9.25 -11.13 2.06
N VAL A 125 7.99 -11.50 1.81
CA VAL A 125 6.82 -10.70 2.16
C VAL A 125 5.99 -11.46 3.18
N GLY A 126 5.46 -10.77 4.19
CA GLY A 126 4.57 -11.36 5.19
C GLY A 126 5.20 -11.63 6.56
N PRO A 127 4.64 -12.56 7.35
CA PRO A 127 4.92 -12.69 8.79
C PRO A 127 6.31 -13.22 9.12
N ASN A 128 7.03 -13.76 8.14
CA ASN A 128 8.36 -14.37 8.35
C ASN A 128 9.53 -13.46 7.98
N ARG A 129 9.27 -12.20 7.61
CA ARG A 129 10.32 -11.20 7.34
C ARG A 129 11.24 -11.00 8.54
N ARG A 130 12.53 -10.84 8.29
CA ARG A 130 13.60 -10.61 9.28
C ARG A 130 14.49 -9.47 8.79
N GLY A 131 15.13 -8.77 9.71
CA GLY A 131 15.95 -7.59 9.40
C GLY A 131 15.81 -6.50 10.45
N PRO A 132 16.47 -5.35 10.24
CA PRO A 132 16.35 -4.18 11.08
C PRO A 132 14.89 -3.73 11.19
N ARG A 133 14.40 -3.56 12.42
CA ARG A 133 13.04 -3.10 12.64
C ARG A 133 12.95 -1.58 12.51
N ASN A 134 11.94 -1.13 11.80
CA ASN A 134 11.45 0.24 11.91
C ASN A 134 10.86 0.46 13.31
N ARG A 135 10.66 1.73 13.68
CA ARG A 135 10.12 2.13 14.97
C ARG A 135 8.60 1.94 15.08
N ARG A 136 7.92 1.56 13.99
CA ARG A 136 6.46 1.58 13.87
C ARG A 136 5.92 0.52 12.91
N ARG A 137 4.63 0.26 13.01
CA ARG A 137 3.86 -0.48 12.01
C ARG A 137 3.66 0.38 10.76
N ALA A 138 3.78 -0.21 9.57
CA ALA A 138 3.37 0.46 8.35
C ALA A 138 1.83 0.58 8.30
N PRO A 139 1.26 1.78 8.12
CA PRO A 139 -0.19 1.94 7.96
C PRO A 139 -0.68 1.32 6.65
N LEU A 140 -2.00 1.15 6.52
CA LEU A 140 -2.63 0.79 5.24
C LEU A 140 -2.37 1.90 4.22
N VAL A 141 -2.06 1.59 2.96
CA VAL A 141 -2.00 2.64 1.90
C VAL A 141 -3.33 2.86 1.19
N ALA A 142 -4.27 1.92 1.25
CA ALA A 142 -5.60 2.12 0.67
C ALA A 142 -6.34 3.28 1.38
N ASN A 143 -7.09 4.07 0.62
CA ASN A 143 -7.84 5.27 1.07
C ASN A 143 -7.01 6.42 1.67
N THR A 144 -5.68 6.36 1.71
CA THR A 144 -4.85 7.39 2.39
C THR A 144 -4.87 8.75 1.72
N ILE A 145 -5.22 8.81 0.43
CA ILE A 145 -5.34 10.05 -0.34
C ILE A 145 -6.28 11.08 0.32
N PHE A 146 -7.25 10.62 1.11
CA PHE A 146 -8.22 11.50 1.79
C PHE A 146 -7.73 12.08 3.11
N TYR A 147 -6.61 11.60 3.66
CA TYR A 147 -6.16 12.02 4.99
C TYR A 147 -5.30 13.30 4.93
N PRO A 148 -5.64 14.35 5.71
CA PRO A 148 -4.86 15.59 5.76
C PRO A 148 -3.54 15.45 6.52
N ALA A 149 -3.36 14.32 7.22
CA ALA A 149 -2.13 13.96 7.90
C ALA A 149 -1.85 12.47 7.74
N LEU A 150 -0.61 12.12 7.43
CA LEU A 150 -0.16 10.75 7.21
C LEU A 150 0.78 10.28 8.34
N MET A 151 0.92 8.96 8.46
CA MET A 151 1.65 8.23 9.51
C MET A 151 0.99 8.25 10.91
N TRP A 152 1.38 7.30 11.76
CA TRP A 152 0.84 7.14 13.13
C TRP A 152 1.07 8.33 14.05
N THR A 153 2.18 9.05 13.87
CA THR A 153 2.29 10.42 14.38
C THR A 153 2.26 11.30 13.14
N PRO A 154 1.47 12.38 13.13
CA PRO A 154 1.28 13.22 11.95
C PRO A 154 2.62 13.87 11.58
N ARG A 155 3.40 13.17 10.75
CA ARG A 155 4.72 13.59 10.29
C ARG A 155 4.61 14.37 9.00
N PHE A 156 3.60 14.04 8.21
CA PHE A 156 3.34 14.64 6.92
C PHE A 156 1.95 15.23 6.98
N VAL A 157 1.84 16.55 6.82
CA VAL A 157 0.60 17.28 7.07
C VAL A 157 0.35 18.28 5.95
N ALA A 158 -0.88 18.32 5.45
CA ALA A 158 -1.33 19.41 4.59
C ALA A 158 -1.63 20.66 5.43
N LEU A 159 -0.87 21.73 5.21
CA LEU A 159 -0.99 22.96 6.00
C LEU A 159 -2.32 23.68 5.76
N SER A 160 -2.94 23.47 4.59
CA SER A 160 -4.31 23.90 4.27
C SER A 160 -5.39 23.13 5.02
N GLY A 161 -5.06 21.97 5.61
CA GLY A 161 -6.02 21.01 6.13
C GLY A 161 -6.71 20.17 5.05
N ASP A 162 -6.43 20.41 3.77
CA ASP A 162 -6.94 19.62 2.65
C ASP A 162 -5.76 18.94 1.90
N PRO A 163 -5.67 17.60 1.89
CA PRO A 163 -4.56 16.89 1.23
C PRO A 163 -4.53 17.06 -0.30
N PHE A 164 -5.53 17.69 -0.91
CA PHE A 164 -5.60 18.03 -2.33
C PHE A 164 -5.33 19.52 -2.61
N ASP A 165 -5.10 20.33 -1.57
CA ASP A 165 -4.79 21.76 -1.71
C ASP A 165 -3.33 22.03 -1.31
N PRO A 166 -2.42 22.17 -2.30
CA PRO A 166 -1.01 22.43 -2.05
C PRO A 166 -0.69 23.92 -1.83
N SER A 167 -1.69 24.81 -1.76
CA SER A 167 -1.47 26.27 -1.73
C SER A 167 -0.59 26.76 -0.58
N LEU A 168 -0.67 26.10 0.59
CA LEU A 168 0.17 26.39 1.76
C LEU A 168 1.37 25.46 1.90
N GLY A 169 1.54 24.51 0.97
CA GLY A 169 2.55 23.46 1.03
C GLY A 169 2.20 22.33 2.00
N PHE A 170 3.09 21.33 2.04
CA PHE A 170 2.97 20.17 2.91
C PHE A 170 4.14 20.15 3.90
N GLN A 171 3.84 20.05 5.20
CA GLN A 171 4.84 19.98 6.26
C GLN A 171 5.36 18.55 6.43
N PHE A 172 6.68 18.42 6.45
CA PHE A 172 7.47 17.21 6.65
C PHE A 172 8.53 17.46 7.73
N PRO A 173 9.10 16.41 8.34
CA PRO A 173 10.26 16.57 9.21
C PRO A 173 11.48 17.07 8.41
N PRO A 174 12.52 17.60 9.08
CA PRO A 174 13.81 17.79 8.44
C PRO A 174 14.33 16.47 7.84
N PRO A 175 15.03 16.52 6.69
CA PRO A 175 15.47 17.72 5.98
C PRO A 175 14.44 18.34 5.02
N GLU A 176 13.35 17.66 4.68
CA GLU A 176 12.40 18.12 3.65
C GLU A 176 11.67 19.40 4.07
N ASN A 177 11.42 19.59 5.37
CA ASN A 177 10.73 20.76 5.92
C ASN A 177 9.37 21.01 5.26
N VAL A 178 9.25 21.98 4.34
CA VAL A 178 7.99 22.24 3.62
C VAL A 178 8.18 21.93 2.15
N ILE A 179 7.38 21.00 1.63
CA ILE A 179 7.38 20.61 0.23
C ILE A 179 6.31 21.41 -0.53
N PHE A 180 6.74 22.05 -1.62
CA PHE A 180 5.87 22.73 -2.58
C PHE A 180 5.95 22.05 -3.96
N GLY A 181 4.99 22.34 -4.84
CA GLY A 181 4.99 21.91 -6.24
C GLY A 181 4.41 20.51 -6.50
N GLU A 182 4.10 19.75 -5.45
CA GLU A 182 3.36 18.48 -5.58
C GLU A 182 1.85 18.73 -5.51
N PRO A 183 1.02 17.98 -6.26
CA PRO A 183 -0.43 18.24 -6.32
C PRO A 183 -1.20 17.78 -5.08
N THR A 184 -0.66 16.81 -4.33
CA THR A 184 -1.32 16.22 -3.17
C THR A 184 -0.30 15.87 -2.09
N LEU A 185 -0.77 15.76 -0.84
CA LEU A 185 0.06 15.30 0.28
C LEU A 185 0.63 13.90 0.01
N LEU A 186 -0.14 13.03 -0.61
CA LEU A 186 0.27 11.67 -0.94
C LEU A 186 1.42 11.66 -1.97
N ALA A 187 1.36 12.52 -2.99
CA ALA A 187 2.46 12.72 -3.92
C ALA A 187 3.72 13.22 -3.21
N ALA A 188 3.60 14.21 -2.32
CA ALA A 188 4.75 14.71 -1.56
C ALA A 188 5.43 13.62 -0.71
N GLN A 189 4.65 12.68 -0.14
CA GLN A 189 5.18 11.61 0.70
C GLN A 189 5.79 10.43 -0.08
N GLY A 190 5.26 10.12 -1.28
CA GLY A 190 5.39 8.81 -1.95
C GLY A 190 6.80 8.29 -2.23
N SER A 191 7.84 9.12 -2.17
CA SER A 191 9.24 8.71 -2.41
C SER A 191 10.14 8.76 -1.18
N LEU A 192 9.63 9.11 0.01
CA LEU A 192 10.45 9.21 1.22
C LEU A 192 10.96 7.87 1.78
N PRO A 193 10.23 6.75 1.69
CA PRO A 193 10.77 5.46 2.14
C PRO A 193 12.10 5.09 1.46
N SER A 194 12.32 5.53 0.22
CA SER A 194 13.57 5.35 -0.53
C SER A 194 14.81 5.92 0.15
N THR A 195 14.66 6.93 1.01
CA THR A 195 15.79 7.58 1.71
C THR A 195 16.02 7.05 3.12
N GLU A 196 15.08 6.27 3.65
CA GLU A 196 15.16 5.74 5.01
C GLU A 196 15.96 4.44 5.03
N LEU A 197 17.02 4.40 5.84
CA LEU A 197 17.99 3.30 5.90
C LEU A 197 17.34 1.95 6.21
N VAL A 198 16.50 1.91 7.25
CA VAL A 198 15.78 0.69 7.68
C VAL A 198 14.59 0.33 6.78
N GLU A 199 14.21 1.21 5.86
CA GLU A 199 13.04 1.01 5.00
C GLU A 199 13.44 0.50 3.61
N MET A 200 14.27 1.26 2.88
CA MET A 200 14.64 0.92 1.50
C MET A 200 16.08 1.31 1.12
N ALA A 201 16.68 2.32 1.74
CA ALA A 201 18.01 2.77 1.34
C ALA A 201 19.10 1.74 1.67
N GLY A 202 19.02 1.07 2.81
CA GLY A 202 20.04 0.11 3.27
C GLY A 202 21.22 0.79 3.94
N PHE A 203 22.18 -0.02 4.38
CA PHE A 203 23.30 0.42 5.21
C PHE A 203 24.64 0.35 4.50
N THR A 204 24.64 -0.07 3.23
CA THR A 204 25.84 -0.41 2.47
C THR A 204 26.81 0.76 2.33
N GLY A 205 28.06 0.53 2.72
CA GLY A 205 29.14 1.51 2.65
C GLY A 205 29.19 2.47 3.85
N ILE A 206 28.30 2.35 4.84
CA ILE A 206 28.35 3.17 6.05
C ILE A 206 29.61 2.85 6.87
N THR A 207 30.13 1.62 6.84
CA THR A 207 31.36 1.27 7.58
C THR A 207 32.60 2.03 7.10
N GLU A 208 32.64 2.39 5.82
CA GLU A 208 33.76 3.13 5.22
C GLU A 208 33.69 4.63 5.51
N ASN A 209 32.48 5.17 5.67
CA ASN A 209 32.25 6.55 6.07
C ASN A 209 30.93 6.68 6.88
N PRO A 210 31.01 6.77 8.23
CA PRO A 210 29.82 6.72 9.08
C PRO A 210 28.81 7.84 8.87
N GLY A 211 29.23 8.97 8.26
CA GLY A 211 28.38 10.15 8.09
C GLY A 211 27.65 10.56 9.38
N PRO A 212 26.41 11.09 9.29
CA PRO A 212 25.59 11.42 10.46
C PRO A 212 24.99 10.19 11.17
N PHE A 213 25.15 8.99 10.61
CA PHE A 213 24.53 7.75 11.14
C PHE A 213 25.29 7.17 12.33
N GLY A 214 26.61 7.36 12.36
CA GLY A 214 27.47 6.90 13.45
C GLY A 214 27.65 5.37 13.52
N PRO A 215 28.52 4.88 14.42
CA PRO A 215 29.02 3.50 14.40
C PRO A 215 27.99 2.42 14.77
N ARG A 216 26.85 2.80 15.36
CA ARG A 216 25.81 1.84 15.76
C ARG A 216 25.09 1.16 14.60
N HIS A 217 25.16 1.76 13.41
CA HIS A 217 24.50 1.21 12.22
C HIS A 217 25.38 0.25 11.42
N PHE A 218 26.68 0.14 11.76
CA PHE A 218 27.64 -0.71 11.05
C PHE A 218 27.28 -2.20 11.09
N GLN A 219 26.64 -2.64 12.18
CA GLN A 219 26.20 -4.02 12.33
C GLN A 219 25.10 -4.45 11.34
N PHE A 220 24.51 -3.49 10.62
CA PHE A 220 23.48 -3.74 9.61
C PHE A 220 24.01 -3.58 8.17
N ASP A 221 25.29 -3.23 8.00
CA ASP A 221 25.93 -3.19 6.68
C ASP A 221 26.32 -4.62 6.29
N ASP A 222 25.51 -5.24 5.43
CA ASP A 222 25.71 -6.61 4.91
C ASP A 222 26.47 -6.64 3.57
N GLY A 223 26.86 -5.47 3.05
CA GLY A 223 27.52 -5.30 1.75
C GLY A 223 26.60 -5.46 0.53
N ARG A 224 25.29 -5.55 0.69
CA ARG A 224 24.33 -5.76 -0.42
C ARG A 224 23.85 -4.45 -1.03
N GLY A 225 23.67 -4.44 -2.35
CA GLY A 225 23.17 -3.27 -3.06
C GLY A 225 24.25 -2.22 -3.29
N GLN A 226 23.85 -0.96 -3.42
CA GLN A 226 24.74 0.15 -3.76
C GLN A 226 25.23 0.87 -2.51
N PRO A 227 26.50 1.31 -2.47
CA PRO A 227 26.98 2.19 -1.42
C PRO A 227 26.11 3.43 -1.30
N LEU A 228 25.80 3.83 -0.07
CA LEU A 228 25.09 5.09 0.15
C LEU A 228 25.91 6.24 -0.41
N PRO A 229 25.30 7.15 -1.20
CA PRO A 229 25.99 8.33 -1.67
C PRO A 229 26.41 9.20 -0.49
N ALA A 230 27.54 9.90 -0.64
CA ALA A 230 28.03 10.86 0.33
C ALA A 230 26.95 11.92 0.65
N PRO A 231 26.95 12.46 1.89
CA PRO A 231 25.98 13.49 2.25
C PRO A 231 26.22 14.76 1.42
N ASP A 232 25.18 15.58 1.29
CA ASP A 232 25.31 16.92 0.74
C ASP A 232 26.09 17.85 1.68
N ALA A 233 26.25 19.12 1.28
CA ALA A 233 26.98 20.12 2.05
C ALA A 233 26.39 20.41 3.44
N THR A 234 25.14 20.00 3.71
CA THR A 234 24.49 20.12 5.02
C THR A 234 24.69 18.90 5.91
N GLY A 235 25.37 17.86 5.40
CA GLY A 235 25.59 16.60 6.11
C GLY A 235 24.42 15.62 5.99
N VAL A 236 23.49 15.84 5.06
CA VAL A 236 22.27 15.05 4.90
C VAL A 236 22.34 14.16 3.65
N HIS A 237 21.84 12.93 3.77
CA HIS A 237 21.88 11.94 2.68
C HIS A 237 20.59 11.87 1.85
N ASN A 238 19.47 12.42 2.31
CA ASN A 238 18.17 12.25 1.63
C ASN A 238 18.22 12.67 0.16
N PHE A 239 18.67 13.89 -0.15
CA PHE A 239 18.72 14.37 -1.54
C PHE A 239 19.73 13.61 -2.41
N PRO A 240 20.97 13.33 -1.94
CA PRO A 240 21.88 12.42 -2.65
C PRO A 240 21.30 11.03 -2.93
N ILE A 241 20.59 10.42 -1.96
CA ILE A 241 19.94 9.12 -2.14
C ILE A 241 18.83 9.21 -3.18
N GLN A 242 17.97 10.24 -3.14
CA GLN A 242 16.96 10.44 -4.16
C GLN A 242 17.57 10.59 -5.56
N ALA A 243 18.68 11.33 -5.68
CA ALA A 243 19.39 11.48 -6.94
C ALA A 243 19.97 10.15 -7.45
N ALA A 244 20.50 9.31 -6.55
CA ALA A 244 20.96 7.96 -6.91
C ALA A 244 19.81 7.07 -7.40
N VAL A 245 18.64 7.11 -6.75
CA VAL A 245 17.44 6.39 -7.21
C VAL A 245 16.99 6.89 -8.58
N ASP A 246 16.93 8.20 -8.79
CA ASP A 246 16.56 8.79 -10.08
C ASP A 246 17.58 8.40 -11.17
N ALA A 247 18.88 8.38 -10.86
CA ALA A 247 19.92 7.94 -11.79
C ALA A 247 19.75 6.47 -12.21
N ARG A 248 19.42 5.58 -11.27
CA ARG A 248 19.15 4.15 -11.55
C ARG A 248 17.98 3.97 -12.51
N LEU A 249 16.88 4.70 -12.30
CA LEU A 249 15.73 4.65 -13.20
C LEU A 249 16.07 5.21 -14.58
N ASN A 250 16.80 6.33 -14.63
CA ASN A 250 17.22 6.94 -15.89
C ASN A 250 18.21 6.09 -16.69
N ALA A 251 18.89 5.13 -16.05
CA ALA A 251 19.77 4.16 -16.71
C ALA A 251 19.01 3.01 -17.40
N ILE A 252 17.68 2.89 -17.21
CA ILE A 252 16.87 1.79 -17.74
C ILE A 252 15.99 2.32 -18.88
N PRO A 253 16.27 1.97 -20.16
CA PRO A 253 15.50 2.45 -21.31
C PRO A 253 14.00 2.15 -21.22
N ALA A 254 13.63 0.99 -20.66
CA ALA A 254 12.23 0.62 -20.46
C ALA A 254 11.49 1.56 -19.49
N TYR A 255 12.18 2.13 -18.49
CA TYR A 255 11.58 3.15 -17.64
C TYR A 255 11.47 4.49 -18.37
N LEU A 256 12.48 4.89 -19.15
CA LEU A 256 12.39 6.11 -19.97
C LEU A 256 11.19 6.09 -20.93
N GLU A 257 10.92 4.93 -21.54
CA GLU A 257 9.74 4.69 -22.38
C GLU A 257 8.45 4.82 -21.57
N LYS A 258 8.30 4.07 -20.46
CA LYS A 258 7.10 4.09 -19.62
C LYS A 258 6.79 5.45 -19.00
N PHE A 259 7.81 6.20 -18.58
CA PHE A 259 7.60 7.57 -18.13
C PHE A 259 7.25 8.49 -19.32
N GLY A 260 7.79 8.24 -20.51
CA GLY A 260 7.46 8.97 -21.73
C GLY A 260 6.00 8.80 -22.17
N GLU A 261 5.45 7.60 -22.01
CA GLU A 261 4.03 7.29 -22.25
C GLU A 261 3.09 8.20 -21.45
N VAL A 262 3.44 8.48 -20.19
CA VAL A 262 2.57 9.22 -19.27
C VAL A 262 2.90 10.71 -19.22
N PHE A 263 4.18 11.09 -19.29
CA PHE A 263 4.63 12.47 -19.07
C PHE A 263 5.11 13.19 -20.32
N ASN A 264 5.22 12.51 -21.46
CA ASN A 264 5.77 13.07 -22.69
C ASN A 264 5.02 12.62 -23.96
N GLY A 265 3.72 12.36 -23.83
CA GLY A 265 2.82 12.09 -24.95
C GLY A 265 3.19 10.86 -25.77
N GLY A 266 3.74 9.81 -25.15
CA GLY A 266 4.16 8.59 -25.85
C GLY A 266 5.60 8.59 -26.35
N VAL A 267 6.32 9.71 -26.23
CA VAL A 267 7.72 9.79 -26.65
C VAL A 267 8.62 9.44 -25.46
N PRO A 268 9.54 8.46 -25.57
CA PRO A 268 10.47 8.13 -24.49
C PRO A 268 11.21 9.36 -23.96
N LEU A 269 11.41 9.42 -22.65
CA LEU A 269 12.20 10.48 -22.04
C LEU A 269 13.68 10.36 -22.42
N PRO A 270 14.42 11.48 -22.55
CA PRO A 270 15.87 11.43 -22.67
C PRO A 270 16.51 10.90 -21.37
N ALA A 271 17.76 10.45 -21.45
CA ALA A 271 18.53 10.11 -20.26
C ALA A 271 18.58 11.31 -19.28
N GLY A 272 18.24 11.07 -18.02
CA GLY A 272 18.09 12.12 -16.99
C GLY A 272 16.72 12.79 -16.98
N GLY A 273 15.79 12.40 -17.86
CA GLY A 273 14.45 12.98 -17.94
C GLY A 273 13.48 12.55 -16.85
N ILE A 274 13.69 11.39 -16.20
CA ILE A 274 12.86 10.96 -15.07
C ILE A 274 13.22 11.79 -13.85
N THR A 275 12.22 12.44 -13.25
CA THR A 275 12.38 13.29 -12.06
C THR A 275 11.70 12.69 -10.83
N ILE A 276 12.16 13.08 -9.63
CA ILE A 276 11.50 12.76 -8.36
C ILE A 276 10.00 13.09 -8.36
N SER A 277 9.59 14.21 -8.95
CA SER A 277 8.17 14.62 -8.99
C SER A 277 7.35 13.67 -9.88
N MET A 278 7.90 13.16 -10.98
CA MET A 278 7.22 12.16 -11.80
C MET A 278 7.03 10.85 -11.02
N ARG A 279 8.05 10.38 -10.28
CA ARG A 279 7.93 9.18 -9.43
C ARG A 279 6.88 9.35 -8.34
N ARG A 280 6.94 10.47 -7.62
CA ARG A 280 5.99 10.84 -6.57
C ARG A 280 4.56 10.80 -7.07
N ARG A 281 4.30 11.43 -8.22
CA ARG A 281 2.98 11.46 -8.86
C ARG A 281 2.53 10.07 -9.31
N ALA A 282 3.40 9.27 -9.91
CA ALA A 282 3.06 7.90 -10.32
C ALA A 282 2.69 7.03 -9.12
N ILE A 283 3.54 6.99 -8.09
CA ILE A 283 3.29 6.20 -6.86
C ILE A 283 1.98 6.65 -6.19
N ALA A 284 1.75 7.96 -6.09
CA ALA A 284 0.53 8.49 -5.51
C ALA A 284 -0.72 8.17 -6.32
N GLU A 285 -0.63 8.17 -7.66
CA GLU A 285 -1.75 7.77 -8.52
C GLU A 285 -2.14 6.32 -8.30
N PHE A 286 -1.14 5.42 -8.23
CA PHE A 286 -1.40 4.03 -7.90
C PHE A 286 -2.08 3.90 -6.55
N GLN A 287 -1.54 4.52 -5.50
CA GLN A 287 -2.15 4.48 -4.17
C GLN A 287 -3.55 5.10 -4.14
N THR A 288 -3.79 6.14 -4.94
CA THR A 288 -5.11 6.77 -5.10
C THR A 288 -6.10 5.82 -5.76
N SER A 289 -5.65 5.00 -6.72
CA SER A 289 -6.48 3.97 -7.35
C SER A 289 -6.87 2.84 -6.38
N LEU A 290 -6.19 2.70 -5.23
CA LEU A 290 -6.56 1.80 -4.14
C LEU A 290 -7.67 2.37 -3.24
N THR A 291 -8.51 3.25 -3.79
CA THR A 291 -9.69 3.75 -3.08
C THR A 291 -10.75 2.64 -3.00
N ALA A 292 -11.24 2.39 -1.79
CA ALA A 292 -12.30 1.43 -1.50
C ALA A 292 -13.38 2.10 -0.64
N ALA A 293 -14.55 2.39 -1.25
CA ALA A 293 -15.68 3.06 -0.61
C ALA A 293 -17.05 2.41 -0.96
N ASN A 294 -17.06 1.08 -1.00
CA ASN A 294 -18.26 0.30 -1.31
C ASN A 294 -18.58 -0.77 -0.25
N ALA A 295 -18.18 -0.53 1.01
CA ALA A 295 -18.52 -1.40 2.11
C ALA A 295 -20.05 -1.43 2.36
N PRO A 296 -20.57 -2.45 3.06
CA PRO A 296 -21.99 -2.50 3.47
C PRO A 296 -22.52 -1.21 4.12
N LEU A 297 -21.69 -0.54 4.93
CA LEU A 297 -22.05 0.74 5.56
C LEU A 297 -22.21 1.87 4.53
N ASP A 298 -21.35 1.90 3.50
CA ASP A 298 -21.44 2.88 2.41
C ASP A 298 -22.72 2.67 1.59
N GLN A 299 -23.03 1.40 1.28
CA GLN A 299 -24.26 1.02 0.57
C GLN A 299 -25.50 1.40 1.37
N PHE A 300 -25.51 1.13 2.68
CA PHE A 300 -26.58 1.55 3.57
C PHE A 300 -26.75 3.07 3.57
N ALA A 301 -25.66 3.83 3.69
CA ALA A 301 -25.70 5.30 3.66
C ALA A 301 -26.21 5.86 2.32
N ARG A 302 -26.08 5.09 1.22
CA ARG A 302 -26.64 5.42 -0.10
C ARG A 302 -28.07 4.94 -0.31
N GLY A 303 -28.70 4.33 0.69
CA GLY A 303 -30.12 3.94 0.68
C GLY A 303 -30.40 2.45 0.53
N THR A 304 -29.38 1.59 0.43
CA THR A 304 -29.54 0.14 0.37
C THR A 304 -29.72 -0.42 1.78
N SER A 305 -30.94 -0.34 2.31
CA SER A 305 -31.22 -0.64 3.73
C SER A 305 -30.92 -2.08 4.14
N ASP A 306 -30.92 -3.03 3.21
CA ASP A 306 -30.61 -4.45 3.43
C ASP A 306 -29.12 -4.80 3.27
N ALA A 307 -28.24 -3.82 2.98
CA ALA A 307 -26.81 -4.04 2.84
C ALA A 307 -26.13 -4.52 4.15
N MET A 308 -26.73 -4.22 5.30
CA MET A 308 -26.20 -4.55 6.63
C MET A 308 -27.15 -5.47 7.40
N THR A 309 -26.58 -6.44 8.11
CA THR A 309 -27.30 -7.26 9.10
C THR A 309 -27.76 -6.42 10.29
N THR A 310 -28.76 -6.91 11.02
CA THR A 310 -29.26 -6.26 12.25
C THR A 310 -28.15 -6.03 13.28
N GLY A 311 -27.22 -6.99 13.43
CA GLY A 311 -26.06 -6.86 14.32
C GLY A 311 -25.11 -5.73 13.91
N GLN A 312 -24.78 -5.63 12.61
CA GLN A 312 -23.93 -4.56 12.08
C GLN A 312 -24.58 -3.18 12.27
N LYS A 313 -25.89 -3.06 12.03
CA LYS A 313 -26.63 -1.80 12.25
C LYS A 313 -26.62 -1.36 13.71
N ARG A 314 -26.83 -2.29 14.65
CA ARG A 314 -26.73 -2.02 16.09
C ARG A 314 -25.33 -1.55 16.49
N GLY A 315 -24.28 -2.17 15.94
CA GLY A 315 -22.90 -1.76 16.14
C GLY A 315 -22.61 -0.35 15.61
N ALA A 316 -23.05 -0.05 14.39
CA ALA A 316 -22.91 1.27 13.80
C ALA A 316 -23.63 2.35 14.62
N LEU A 317 -24.83 2.08 15.13
CA LEU A 317 -25.53 2.99 16.04
C LEU A 317 -24.76 3.30 17.33
N LEU A 318 -24.00 2.33 17.86
CA LEU A 318 -23.11 2.58 19.00
C LEU A 318 -21.97 3.50 18.58
N PHE A 319 -21.31 3.18 17.46
CA PHE A 319 -20.15 3.89 16.94
C PHE A 319 -20.43 5.37 16.64
N PHE A 320 -21.51 5.64 15.89
CA PHE A 320 -21.94 6.99 15.49
C PHE A 320 -22.77 7.70 16.56
N GLY A 321 -23.25 6.98 17.56
CA GLY A 321 -24.09 7.52 18.64
C GLY A 321 -23.38 7.51 19.98
N ARG A 322 -23.98 6.81 20.95
CA ARG A 322 -23.66 6.94 22.37
C ARG A 322 -22.24 6.55 22.78
N ALA A 323 -21.54 5.70 22.01
CA ALA A 323 -20.16 5.35 22.33
C ALA A 323 -19.17 6.44 21.91
N GLY A 324 -19.58 7.37 21.05
CA GLY A 324 -18.79 8.53 20.66
C GLY A 324 -17.55 8.21 19.81
N CYS A 325 -17.43 7.00 19.26
CA CYS A 325 -16.27 6.56 18.48
C CYS A 325 -16.00 7.48 17.27
N VAL A 326 -17.07 7.92 16.61
CA VAL A 326 -17.02 8.85 15.47
C VAL A 326 -16.35 10.20 15.78
N ARG A 327 -16.24 10.59 17.06
CA ARG A 327 -15.59 11.87 17.43
C ARG A 327 -14.10 11.91 17.09
N CYS A 328 -13.46 10.75 16.97
CA CYS A 328 -12.05 10.62 16.59
C CYS A 328 -11.85 9.81 15.30
N HIS A 329 -12.83 9.02 14.89
CA HIS A 329 -12.79 8.18 13.69
C HIS A 329 -13.88 8.63 12.70
N ALA A 330 -13.67 9.78 12.05
CA ALA A 330 -14.57 10.40 11.08
C ALA A 330 -13.81 10.97 9.88
#